data_AF-A0A5C6M228-F1
#
_entry.id   AF-A0A5C6M228-F1
#
_cell.length_a   1.000
_cell.length_b   1.000
_cell.length_c   1.000
_cell.angle_alpha   90.00
_cell.angle_beta   90.00
_cell.angle_gamma   90.00
#
_symmetry.space_group_name_H-M   'P 1'
#
loop_
_entity.id
_entity.type
_entity.pdbx_description
1 polymer ?
#
loop_
_entity_poly.entity_id
_entity_poly.type
_entity_poly.pdbx_seq_one_letter_code
_entity_poly.pdbx_strand_id
1 'polypeptide(L)' 'ENIYLNDYNNLKEIRLAIENYMLYYNQKRIHQSLNYQTPFEVYFR' A
#
# COMPACT_ATOMS: atom_id res chain seq x y z
N GLU A 1 -5.77 -10.81 -3.52
CA GLU A 1 -5.85 -10.01 -2.29
C GLU A 1 -7.29 -9.59 -2.15
N ASN A 2 -8.00 -10.20 -1.20
CA ASN A 2 -9.42 -9.93 -0.99
C ASN A 2 -9.54 -8.50 -0.45
N ILE A 3 -9.89 -7.55 -1.31
CA ILE A 3 -10.32 -6.24 -0.87
C ILE A 3 -11.64 -6.49 -0.16
N TYR A 4 -11.57 -6.67 1.17
CA TYR A 4 -12.72 -6.49 2.01
C TYR A 4 -13.20 -5.06 1.72
N LEU A 5 -14.38 -4.93 1.14
CA LEU A 5 -15.19 -3.74 1.29
C LEU A 5 -15.43 -3.62 2.79
N ASN A 6 -14.43 -3.11 3.51
CA ASN A 6 -14.64 -2.56 4.84
C ASN A 6 -15.74 -1.54 4.63
N ASP A 7 -16.84 -1.67 5.37
CA ASP A 7 -17.89 -0.65 5.46
C ASP A 7 -17.25 0.61 6.06
N TYR A 8 -16.49 1.33 5.23
CA TYR A 8 -15.90 2.59 5.62
C TYR A 8 -17.07 3.57 5.76
N ASN A 9 -17.37 3.93 7.00
CA ASN A 9 -18.57 4.68 7.33
C ASN A 9 -18.53 6.12 6.79
N ASN A 10 -17.34 6.59 6.39
CA ASN A 10 -17.13 7.91 5.83
C ASN A 10 -15.87 7.98 4.93
N LEU A 11 -15.82 9.00 4.07
CA LEU A 11 -14.70 9.24 3.15
C LEU A 11 -13.36 9.44 3.86
N LYS A 12 -13.35 9.92 5.11
CA LYS A 12 -12.11 10.16 5.86
C LYS A 12 -11.42 8.85 6.22
N GLU A 13 -12.18 7.85 6.64
CA GLU A 13 -11.66 6.50 6.94
C GLU A 13 -11.08 5.82 5.70
N ILE A 14 -11.77 5.92 4.55
CA ILE A 14 -11.27 5.39 3.27
C ILE A 14 -9.92 6.00 2.92
N ARG A 15 -9.81 7.33 3.01
CA ARG A 15 -8.57 8.03 2.67
C ARG A 15 -7.42 7.58 3.56
N LEU A 16 -7.65 7.50 4.86
CA LEU A 16 -6.63 7.03 5.81
C LEU A 16 -6.23 5.57 5.53
N ALA A 17 -7.18 4.70 5.21
CA ALA A 17 -6.90 3.31 4.86
C ALA A 17 -6.05 3.19 3.58
N ILE A 18 -6.39 3.97 2.54
CA ILE A 18 -5.61 4.01 1.29
C ILE A 18 -4.20 4.56 1.56
N GLU A 19 -4.07 5.65 2.30
CA GLU A 19 -2.77 6.23 2.65
C GLU A 19 -1.88 5.22 3.39
N ASN A 20 -2.44 4.54 4.40
CA ASN A 20 -1.74 3.51 5.15
C ASN A 20 -1.34 2.31 4.26
N TYR A 21 -2.23 1.88 3.37
CA TYR A 21 -1.92 0.81 2.44
C TYR A 21 -0.82 1.21 1.46
N MET A 22 -0.85 2.42 0.92
CA MET A 22 0.18 2.92 0.00
C MET A 22 1.55 3.03 0.68
N LEU A 23 1.59 3.50 1.94
CA LEU A 23 2.83 3.49 2.74
C LEU A 23 3.39 2.08 2.90
N TYR A 24 2.54 1.11 3.27
CA TYR A 24 2.94 -0.29 3.39
C TYR A 24 3.44 -0.86 2.04
N TYR A 25 2.69 -0.63 0.96
CA TYR A 25 3.01 -1.13 -0.38
C TYR A 25 4.37 -0.62 -0.86
N ASN A 26 4.64 0.67 -0.63
CA ASN A 26 5.86 1.32 -1.11
C ASN A 26 7.09 1.00 -0.25
N GLN A 27 6.93 0.79 1.06
CA GLN A 27 8.06 0.69 1.98
C GLN A 27 8.32 -0.70 2.54
N LYS A 28 7.31 -1.60 2.54
CA LYS A 28 7.39 -2.89 3.24
C LYS A 28 7.06 -4.08 2.36
N ARG A 29 6.18 -3.93 1.37
CA ARG A 29 5.84 -5.01 0.44
C ARG A 29 6.97 -5.21 -0.56
N ILE A 30 7.55 -6.40 -0.57
CA ILE A 30 8.49 -6.83 -1.59
C ILE A 30 7.74 -7.25 -2.86
N HIS A 31 8.31 -6.93 -4.02
CA HIS A 31 7.71 -7.25 -5.30
C HIS A 31 8.68 -8.11 -6.11
N GLN A 32 8.22 -9.29 -6.55
CA GLN A 32 9.03 -10.19 -7.36
C GLN A 32 9.47 -9.53 -8.69
N SER A 33 8.61 -8.71 -9.29
CA SER A 33 8.93 -7.92 -10.48
C SER A 33 10.00 -6.84 -10.24
N LEU A 34 10.19 -6.43 -8.98
CA LEU A 34 11.24 -5.52 -8.54
C LEU A 34 12.42 -6.27 -7.91
N ASN A 35 12.66 -7.51 -8.32
CA ASN A 35 13.75 -8.33 -7.84
C ASN A 35 13.73 -8.51 -6.30
N TYR A 36 12.53 -8.63 -5.73
CA TYR A 36 12.26 -8.71 -4.29
C TYR A 36 12.62 -7.46 -3.49
N GLN A 37 12.73 -6.31 -4.15
CA GLN A 37 12.86 -5.00 -3.52
C GLN A 37 11.50 -4.32 -3.36
N THR A 38 11.48 -3.30 -2.52
CA THR A 38 10.32 -2.41 -2.35
C THR A 38 10.32 -1.31 -3.41
N PRO A 39 9.15 -0.73 -3.75
CA PRO A 39 9.10 0.39 -4.69
C PRO A 39 9.94 1.59 -4.24
N PHE A 40 9.99 1.85 -2.93
CA PHE A 40 10.84 2.91 -2.37
C PHE A 40 12.32 2.71 -2.69
N GLU A 41 12.83 1.49 -2.55
CA GLU A 41 14.25 1.18 -2.81
C GLU A 41 14.64 1.31 -4.28
N VAL A 42 13.69 1.12 -5.20
CA VAL A 42 13.95 1.19 -6.65
C VAL A 42 13.85 2.61 -7.18
N TYR A 43 12.87 3.40 -6.72
CA TYR A 43 12.53 4.68 -7.35
C TYR A 43 12.92 5.92 -6.55
N PHE A 44 13.14 5.81 -5.23
CA PHE A 44 13.29 6.97 -4.34
C PHE A 44 14.58 6.95 -3.50
N ARG A 45 15.54 6.09 -3.86
CA ARG A 45 16.83 5.96 -3.18
C ARG A 45 17.90 6.87 -3.77
#